data_AF-A0A6C0C7E3-F1
#
_entry.id   AF-A0A6C0C7E3-F1
#
_cell.length_a   1.000
_cell.length_b   1.000
_cell.length_c   1.000
_cell.angle_alpha   90.00
_cell.angle_beta   90.00
_cell.angle_gamma   90.00
#
_symmetry.space_group_name_H-M   'P 1'
#
loop_
_entity.id
_entity.type
_entity.pdbx_description
1 polymer ?
#
loop_
_entity_poly.entity_id
_entity_poly.type
_entity_poly.pdbx_seq_one_letter_code
_entity_poly.pdbx_strand_id
1 'polypeptide(L)'
;MNNCSICLEEIKDNHIVKKISCNHTFHFLCFKKMVYHNNNFYINCPLCRVMNYNIDKPFLNDHKRNISIMCHSGVGKIRCICNLKNGNRCKNKPVLMNYGKCYSHSKNILKKEYYKLYSDYLYHILGSNYNWLTIIYLLDVGKKIIIKFLNEDSQVSDILQYYYRYLNDKKNGEKSMFYMNGIYIYYDLEKIPKNWLDYCVNKNVII
;
A
#
# COMPACT_ATOMS: atom_id res chain seq x y z
N MET A 1 -29.21 14.46 7.56
CA MET A 1 -27.88 14.90 7.99
C MET A 1 -26.84 13.95 7.40
N ASN A 2 -25.93 14.45 6.55
CA ASN A 2 -24.84 13.67 5.96
C ASN A 2 -23.62 13.66 6.92
N ASN A 3 -23.77 13.09 8.11
CA ASN A 3 -22.65 12.98 9.05
C ASN A 3 -21.94 11.64 8.87
N CYS A 4 -20.62 11.63 8.98
CA CYS A 4 -19.86 10.39 8.98
C CYS A 4 -20.01 9.74 10.36
N SER A 5 -20.62 8.55 10.40
CA SER A 5 -20.86 7.84 11.67
C SER A 5 -19.60 7.26 12.34
N ILE A 6 -18.40 7.58 11.83
CA ILE A 6 -17.12 7.13 12.41
C ILE A 6 -16.46 8.27 13.19
N CYS A 7 -16.34 9.47 12.61
CA CYS A 7 -15.77 10.63 13.29
C CYS A 7 -16.83 11.59 13.84
N LEU A 8 -18.11 11.37 13.54
CA LEU A 8 -19.25 12.21 13.91
C LEU A 8 -19.22 13.63 13.29
N GLU A 9 -18.29 13.89 12.37
CA GLU A 9 -18.20 15.15 11.63
C GLU A 9 -19.09 15.13 10.37
N GLU A 10 -19.49 16.33 9.95
CA GLU A 10 -20.22 16.55 8.70
C GLU A 10 -19.40 16.15 7.46
N ILE A 11 -20.08 15.53 6.49
CA ILE A 11 -19.53 15.25 5.16
C ILE A 11 -19.87 16.43 4.25
N LYS A 12 -18.84 17.22 3.90
CA LYS A 12 -18.92 18.38 3.00
C LYS A 12 -18.57 17.99 1.56
N ASP A 13 -19.01 18.78 0.58
CA ASP A 13 -18.83 18.48 -0.85
C ASP A 13 -17.37 18.36 -1.30
N ASN A 14 -16.46 19.05 -0.62
CA ASN A 14 -15.02 18.99 -0.91
C ASN A 14 -14.30 17.80 -0.24
N HIS A 15 -15.01 17.00 0.57
CA HIS A 15 -14.42 15.84 1.22
C HIS A 15 -14.33 14.67 0.26
N ILE A 16 -13.24 13.91 0.36
CA ILE A 16 -13.12 12.63 -0.35
C ILE A 16 -13.92 11.61 0.46
N VAL A 17 -14.93 11.02 -0.18
CA VAL A 17 -15.86 10.09 0.47
C VAL A 17 -15.75 8.70 -0.11
N LYS A 18 -16.16 7.71 0.68
CA LYS A 18 -16.36 6.33 0.24
C LYS A 18 -17.81 5.96 0.52
N LYS A 19 -18.54 5.63 -0.54
CA LYS A 19 -19.82 4.92 -0.46
C LYS A 19 -19.52 3.41 -0.49
N ILE A 20 -19.93 2.69 0.56
CA ILE A 20 -19.74 1.23 0.63
C ILE A 20 -20.96 0.50 0.04
N SER A 21 -20.87 -0.83 -0.09
CA SER A 21 -21.90 -1.65 -0.76
C SER A 21 -23.34 -1.47 -0.25
N CYS A 22 -23.53 -1.22 1.05
CA CYS A 22 -24.85 -0.97 1.62
C CYS A 22 -25.32 0.50 1.48
N ASN A 23 -24.70 1.27 0.58
CA ASN A 23 -24.98 2.67 0.28
C ASN A 23 -24.67 3.71 1.38
N HIS A 24 -24.22 3.28 2.56
CA HIS A 24 -23.72 4.20 3.58
C HIS A 24 -22.41 4.88 3.13
N THR A 25 -22.24 6.14 3.52
CA THR A 25 -21.13 7.00 3.09
C THR A 25 -20.29 7.45 4.28
N PHE A 26 -18.96 7.42 4.12
CA PHE A 26 -17.98 7.82 5.12
C PHE A 26 -16.93 8.73 4.51
N HIS A 27 -16.24 9.55 5.32
CA HIS A 27 -14.97 10.14 4.86
C HIS A 27 -14.02 9.01 4.50
N PHE A 28 -13.30 9.15 3.38
CA PHE A 28 -12.40 8.11 2.90
C PHE A 28 -11.31 7.78 3.93
N LEU A 29 -10.84 8.78 4.70
CA LEU A 29 -9.86 8.56 5.77
C LEU A 29 -10.43 7.71 6.92
N CYS A 30 -11.71 7.84 7.24
CA CYS A 30 -12.38 7.00 8.22
C CYS A 30 -12.55 5.57 7.70
N PHE A 31 -12.98 5.41 6.44
CA PHE A 31 -13.01 4.12 5.76
C PHE A 31 -11.63 3.45 5.76
N LYS A 32 -10.57 4.17 5.39
CA LYS A 32 -9.20 3.67 5.41
C LYS A 32 -8.78 3.14 6.77
N LYS A 33 -9.09 3.86 7.86
CA LYS A 33 -8.78 3.40 9.22
C LYS A 33 -9.46 2.06 9.52
N MET A 34 -10.72 1.89 9.11
CA MET A 34 -11.41 0.60 9.26
C MET A 34 -10.75 -0.51 8.45
N VAL A 35 -10.39 -0.23 7.19
CA VAL A 35 -9.67 -1.17 6.32
C VAL A 35 -8.37 -1.62 6.97
N TYR A 36 -7.61 -0.69 7.55
CA TYR A 36 -6.32 -1.02 8.18
C TYR A 36 -6.52 -1.80 9.48
N HIS A 37 -7.55 -1.49 10.26
CA HIS A 37 -7.91 -2.29 11.43
C HIS A 37 -8.33 -3.72 11.07
N ASN A 38 -9.02 -3.91 9.93
CA ASN A 38 -9.47 -5.21 9.45
C ASN A 38 -8.47 -5.93 8.53
N ASN A 39 -7.36 -5.27 8.18
CA ASN A 39 -6.39 -5.65 7.15
C ASN A 39 -6.90 -5.74 5.71
N ASN A 40 -8.18 -5.44 5.41
CA ASN A 40 -8.72 -5.53 4.05
C ASN A 40 -9.99 -4.69 3.82
N PHE A 41 -10.46 -4.62 2.57
CA PHE A 41 -11.64 -3.85 2.17
C PHE A 41 -12.99 -4.47 2.59
N TYR A 42 -13.02 -5.75 2.98
CA TYR A 42 -14.24 -6.50 3.32
C TYR A 42 -14.63 -6.28 4.79
N ILE A 43 -14.89 -5.02 5.12
CA ILE A 43 -15.30 -4.59 6.46
C ILE A 43 -16.83 -4.60 6.61
N ASN A 44 -17.31 -4.89 7.82
CA ASN A 44 -18.73 -4.72 8.13
C ASN A 44 -19.06 -3.24 8.34
N CYS A 45 -20.17 -2.79 7.74
CA CYS A 45 -20.67 -1.44 7.93
C CYS A 45 -20.95 -1.17 9.43
N PRO A 46 -20.48 -0.05 10.01
CA PRO A 46 -20.73 0.26 11.41
C PRO A 46 -22.21 0.57 11.70
N LEU A 47 -23.00 0.93 10.67
CA LEU A 47 -24.42 1.29 10.80
C LEU A 47 -25.35 0.07 10.68
N CYS A 48 -25.16 -0.77 9.66
CA CYS A 48 -26.07 -1.88 9.37
C CYS A 48 -25.42 -3.27 9.41
N ARG A 49 -24.13 -3.36 9.72
CA ARG A 49 -23.33 -4.61 9.81
C ARG A 49 -23.21 -5.44 8.53
N VAL A 50 -23.84 -5.03 7.42
CA VAL A 50 -23.63 -5.63 6.09
C VAL A 50 -22.18 -5.47 5.66
N MET A 51 -21.59 -6.56 5.15
CA MET A 51 -20.22 -6.60 4.65
C MET A 51 -20.05 -5.74 3.39
N ASN A 52 -18.99 -4.95 3.33
CA ASN A 52 -18.59 -4.20 2.15
C ASN A 52 -17.91 -5.12 1.12
N TYR A 53 -18.32 -5.01 -0.14
CA TYR A 53 -17.62 -5.58 -1.30
C TYR A 53 -17.24 -4.49 -2.33
N ASN A 54 -17.55 -3.22 -2.08
CA ASN A 54 -17.16 -2.13 -2.95
C ASN A 54 -15.69 -1.76 -2.70
N ILE A 55 -14.83 -2.08 -3.67
CA ILE A 55 -13.39 -1.80 -3.66
C ILE A 55 -13.00 -0.64 -4.58
N ASP A 56 -13.97 0.15 -5.05
CA ASP A 56 -13.74 1.25 -5.98
C ASP A 56 -12.73 2.27 -5.42
N LYS A 57 -11.91 2.79 -6.34
CA LYS A 57 -10.92 3.82 -6.05
C LYS A 57 -11.59 5.20 -6.02
N PRO A 58 -11.19 6.11 -5.10
CA PRO A 58 -11.79 7.43 -5.01
C PRO A 58 -11.46 8.35 -6.19
N PHE A 59 -10.38 8.09 -6.94
CA PHE A 59 -9.98 8.88 -8.10
C PHE A 59 -9.87 8.00 -9.35
N LEU A 60 -10.73 8.22 -10.35
CA LEU A 60 -10.79 7.35 -11.53
C LEU A 60 -9.48 7.38 -12.35
N ASN A 61 -8.97 8.59 -12.62
CA ASN A 61 -7.82 8.82 -13.51
C ASN A 61 -6.56 9.34 -12.78
N ASP A 62 -6.57 9.37 -11.44
CA ASP A 62 -5.41 9.81 -10.64
C ASP A 62 -4.88 8.68 -9.75
N HIS A 63 -4.15 7.76 -10.40
CA HIS A 63 -3.58 6.59 -9.74
C HIS A 63 -2.53 6.96 -8.68
N LYS A 64 -1.79 8.05 -8.88
CA LYS A 64 -0.84 8.56 -7.88
C LYS A 64 -1.57 8.93 -6.60
N ARG A 65 -2.70 9.63 -6.71
CA ARG A 65 -3.50 10.04 -5.56
C ARG A 65 -4.21 8.87 -4.88
N ASN A 66 -4.62 7.84 -5.63
CA ASN A 66 -5.10 6.58 -5.06
C ASN A 66 -4.03 5.86 -4.21
N ILE A 67 -2.77 5.85 -4.64
CA ILE A 67 -1.67 5.31 -3.82
C ILE A 67 -1.44 6.21 -2.60
N SER A 68 -1.36 7.52 -2.82
CA SER A 68 -1.05 8.49 -1.77
C SER A 68 -2.11 8.58 -0.67
N ILE A 69 -3.39 8.42 -0.99
CA ILE A 69 -4.47 8.49 0.01
C ILE A 69 -4.46 7.29 0.95
N MET A 70 -3.94 6.15 0.48
CA MET A 70 -3.71 4.97 1.31
C MET A 70 -2.50 5.20 2.23
N CYS A 71 -1.45 5.83 1.76
CA CYS A 71 -0.27 6.13 2.58
C CYS A 71 -0.54 6.99 3.83
N HIS A 72 0.41 6.99 4.76
CA HIS A 72 0.45 7.88 5.92
C HIS A 72 0.40 9.35 5.47
N SER A 73 -0.32 10.20 6.21
CA SER A 73 -0.57 11.60 5.84
C SER A 73 0.68 12.47 5.72
N GLY A 74 1.78 12.04 6.35
CA GLY A 74 3.09 12.68 6.25
C GLY A 74 3.81 12.45 4.90
N VAL A 75 3.44 11.42 4.13
CA VAL A 75 4.10 11.14 2.84
C VAL A 75 3.95 12.32 1.89
N GLY A 76 5.08 12.78 1.33
CA GLY A 76 5.14 13.96 0.46
C GLY A 76 5.03 15.32 1.18
N LYS A 77 4.72 15.34 2.49
CA LYS A 77 4.59 16.57 3.29
C LYS A 77 5.77 16.79 4.23
N ILE A 78 6.32 15.73 4.80
CA ILE A 78 7.47 15.81 5.72
C ILE A 78 8.80 15.73 4.97
N ARG A 79 9.91 15.98 5.69
CA ARG A 79 11.26 15.80 5.15
C ARG A 79 11.67 14.33 5.16
N CYS A 80 12.55 13.96 4.23
CA CYS A 80 13.16 12.64 4.13
C CYS A 80 13.72 12.17 5.49
N ILE A 81 13.62 10.87 5.78
CA ILE A 81 14.03 10.30 7.06
C ILE A 81 15.54 10.19 7.30
N CYS A 82 16.34 10.39 6.27
CA CYS A 82 17.79 10.23 6.35
C CYS A 82 18.49 11.51 6.80
N ASN A 83 19.66 11.34 7.41
CA ASN A 83 20.61 12.43 7.69
C ASN A 83 21.67 12.49 6.58
N LEU A 84 22.21 13.67 6.36
CA LEU A 84 23.36 13.92 5.49
C LEU A 84 24.65 13.45 6.21
N LYS A 85 25.77 13.39 5.47
CA LYS A 85 27.08 13.01 6.04
C LYS A 85 27.52 13.88 7.23
N ASN A 86 27.08 15.14 7.26
CA ASN A 86 27.35 16.08 8.36
C ASN A 86 26.35 15.98 9.53
N GLY A 87 25.55 14.92 9.61
CA GLY A 87 24.57 14.69 10.68
C GLY A 87 23.25 15.44 10.53
N ASN A 88 23.18 16.48 9.69
CA ASN A 88 21.96 17.27 9.51
C ASN A 88 20.85 16.49 8.80
N ARG A 89 19.59 16.74 9.17
CA ARG A 89 18.42 16.13 8.52
C ARG A 89 18.35 16.50 7.04
N CYS A 90 18.10 15.53 6.18
CA CYS A 90 17.90 15.78 4.75
C CYS A 90 16.75 16.77 4.50
N LYS A 91 16.99 17.77 3.63
CA LYS A 91 15.99 18.78 3.27
C LYS A 91 15.02 18.32 2.16
N ASN A 92 15.37 17.26 1.42
CA ASN A 92 14.53 16.73 0.34
C ASN A 92 13.24 16.09 0.88
N LYS A 93 12.17 16.14 0.08
CA LYS A 93 10.93 15.42 0.37
C LYS A 93 11.06 13.93 0.04
N PRO A 94 10.42 13.05 0.82
CA PRO A 94 10.36 11.63 0.50
C PRO A 94 9.53 11.40 -0.77
N VAL A 95 9.92 10.38 -1.52
CA VAL A 95 9.17 9.91 -2.69
C VAL A 95 8.12 8.90 -2.22
N LEU A 96 6.96 8.91 -2.88
CA LEU A 96 5.85 7.99 -2.60
C LEU A 96 6.32 6.53 -2.62
N MET A 97 5.96 5.73 -1.61
CA MET A 97 6.36 4.33 -1.48
C MET A 97 7.87 4.10 -1.46
N ASN A 98 8.66 5.08 -1.04
CA ASN A 98 10.13 4.98 -1.01
C ASN A 98 10.68 5.02 0.42
N TYR A 99 10.02 4.34 1.35
CA TYR A 99 10.49 4.17 2.73
C TYR A 99 10.63 5.46 3.55
N GLY A 100 9.92 6.53 3.19
CA GLY A 100 10.15 7.86 3.74
C GLY A 100 11.49 8.47 3.31
N LYS A 101 12.14 7.93 2.27
CA LYS A 101 13.40 8.42 1.70
C LYS A 101 13.17 9.22 0.43
N CYS A 102 14.04 10.19 0.18
CA CYS A 102 14.06 10.95 -1.06
C CYS A 102 14.83 10.20 -2.16
N TYR A 103 14.83 10.77 -3.36
CA TYR A 103 15.49 10.21 -4.55
C TYR A 103 17.02 10.04 -4.45
N SER A 104 17.66 10.76 -3.53
CA SER A 104 19.11 10.65 -3.30
C SER A 104 19.46 9.56 -2.28
N HIS A 105 18.57 9.25 -1.34
CA HIS A 105 18.80 8.27 -0.27
C HIS A 105 18.22 6.88 -0.56
N SER A 106 17.37 6.74 -1.59
CA SER A 106 16.92 5.45 -2.11
C SER A 106 16.55 5.57 -3.58
N LYS A 107 17.09 4.65 -4.39
CA LYS A 107 16.83 4.56 -5.84
C LYS A 107 15.64 3.68 -6.19
N ASN A 108 15.02 3.04 -5.19
CA ASN A 108 13.86 2.17 -5.36
C ASN A 108 12.55 2.98 -5.56
N ILE A 109 12.51 3.76 -6.63
CA ILE A 109 11.47 4.73 -6.97
C ILE A 109 10.54 4.14 -8.02
N LEU A 110 9.25 4.11 -7.70
CA LEU A 110 8.20 3.79 -8.66
C LEU A 110 8.05 4.97 -9.65
N LYS A 111 8.33 4.70 -10.93
CA LYS A 111 8.16 5.69 -12.01
C LYS A 111 6.67 5.93 -12.30
N LYS A 112 6.36 7.04 -12.99
CA LYS A 112 4.97 7.52 -13.15
C LYS A 112 4.13 6.59 -14.02
N GLU A 113 4.73 6.02 -15.07
CA GLU A 113 4.12 5.04 -15.97
C GLU A 113 3.55 3.83 -15.21
N TYR A 114 4.16 3.47 -14.09
CA TYR A 114 3.73 2.34 -13.26
C TYR A 114 2.69 2.68 -12.19
N TYR A 115 2.26 3.93 -12.06
CA TYR A 115 1.29 4.29 -11.01
C TYR A 115 -0.05 3.61 -11.18
N LYS A 116 -0.52 3.40 -12.42
CA LYS A 116 -1.74 2.64 -12.69
C LYS A 116 -1.61 1.20 -12.18
N LEU A 117 -0.59 0.49 -12.67
CA LEU A 117 -0.30 -0.89 -12.28
C LEU A 117 -0.15 -1.05 -10.76
N TYR A 118 0.64 -0.18 -10.11
CA TYR A 118 0.83 -0.27 -8.68
C TYR A 118 -0.42 0.08 -7.87
N SER A 119 -1.21 1.05 -8.34
CA SER A 119 -2.49 1.38 -7.71
C SER A 119 -3.47 0.22 -7.79
N ASP A 120 -3.51 -0.48 -8.92
CA ASP A 120 -4.38 -1.65 -9.12
C ASP A 120 -3.91 -2.80 -8.22
N TYR A 121 -2.60 -3.04 -8.18
CA TYR A 121 -1.98 -4.05 -7.31
C TYR A 121 -2.21 -3.77 -5.82
N LEU A 122 -2.01 -2.53 -5.36
CA LEU A 122 -2.21 -2.16 -3.96
C LEU A 122 -3.64 -2.44 -3.50
N TYR A 123 -4.63 -2.11 -4.34
CA TYR A 123 -6.03 -2.37 -4.04
C TYR A 123 -6.34 -3.87 -4.11
N HIS A 124 -5.72 -4.62 -5.04
CA HIS A 124 -5.83 -6.07 -5.08
C HIS A 124 -5.32 -6.72 -3.78
N ILE A 125 -4.15 -6.31 -3.28
CA ILE A 125 -3.60 -6.83 -2.02
C ILE A 125 -4.50 -6.52 -0.82
N LEU A 126 -5.10 -5.33 -0.77
CA LEU A 126 -6.07 -4.97 0.27
C LEU A 126 -7.44 -5.65 0.08
N GLY A 127 -7.64 -6.40 -1.00
CA GLY A 127 -8.74 -7.35 -1.17
C GLY A 127 -8.40 -8.77 -0.67
N SER A 128 -7.21 -9.00 -0.11
CA SER A 128 -6.85 -10.32 0.43
C SER A 128 -7.30 -10.50 1.89
N ASN A 129 -7.08 -11.69 2.46
CA ASN A 129 -7.27 -11.95 3.89
C ASN A 129 -5.91 -12.10 4.62
N TYR A 130 -4.87 -11.45 4.12
CA TYR A 130 -3.55 -11.51 4.74
C TYR A 130 -3.48 -10.62 5.97
N ASN A 131 -2.65 -11.01 6.95
CA ASN A 131 -2.32 -10.12 8.06
C ASN A 131 -1.51 -8.91 7.58
N TRP A 132 -1.49 -7.84 8.37
CA TRP A 132 -0.84 -6.59 8.00
C TRP A 132 0.65 -6.74 7.64
N LEU A 133 1.40 -7.55 8.38
CA LEU A 133 2.81 -7.83 8.11
C LEU A 133 2.99 -8.37 6.69
N THR A 134 2.18 -9.35 6.31
CA THR A 134 2.21 -9.98 4.99
C THR A 134 1.80 -8.99 3.90
N ILE A 135 0.82 -8.13 4.16
CA ILE A 135 0.43 -7.03 3.25
C ILE A 135 1.63 -6.10 3.00
N ILE A 136 2.34 -5.67 4.04
CA ILE A 136 3.51 -4.79 3.88
C ILE A 136 4.60 -5.47 3.04
N TYR A 137 4.86 -6.77 3.25
CA TYR A 137 5.78 -7.54 2.40
C TYR A 137 5.30 -7.62 0.94
N LEU A 138 4.02 -7.93 0.71
CA LEU A 138 3.43 -8.00 -0.63
C LEU A 138 3.56 -6.67 -1.37
N LEU A 139 3.26 -5.57 -0.70
CA LEU A 139 3.34 -4.23 -1.30
C LEU A 139 4.77 -3.83 -1.65
N ASP A 140 5.76 -4.17 -0.82
CA ASP A 140 7.16 -3.88 -1.09
C ASP A 140 7.74 -4.74 -2.21
N VAL A 141 7.53 -6.06 -2.14
CA VAL A 141 8.00 -7.00 -3.16
C VAL A 141 7.34 -6.71 -4.51
N GLY A 142 6.03 -6.47 -4.54
CA GLY A 142 5.32 -6.17 -5.77
C GLY A 142 5.83 -4.87 -6.41
N LYS A 143 6.10 -3.83 -5.61
CA LYS A 143 6.76 -2.60 -6.10
C LYS A 143 8.11 -2.89 -6.75
N LYS A 144 8.93 -3.72 -6.09
CA LYS A 144 10.28 -4.09 -6.58
C LYS A 144 10.22 -4.93 -7.85
N ILE A 145 9.26 -5.85 -7.96
CA ILE A 145 9.01 -6.62 -9.17
C ILE A 145 8.65 -5.68 -10.33
N ILE A 146 7.72 -4.74 -10.10
CA ILE A 146 7.32 -3.76 -11.10
C ILE A 146 8.54 -2.96 -11.60
N ILE A 147 9.36 -2.45 -10.67
CA ILE A 147 10.52 -1.63 -11.01
C ILE A 147 11.60 -2.42 -11.76
N LYS A 148 11.85 -3.68 -11.37
CA LYS A 148 12.96 -4.48 -11.91
C LYS A 148 12.60 -5.22 -13.20
N PHE A 149 11.36 -5.69 -13.34
CA PHE A 149 11.03 -6.69 -14.36
C PHE A 149 9.84 -6.38 -15.26
N LEU A 150 8.99 -5.41 -14.91
CA LEU A 150 7.77 -5.14 -15.66
C LEU A 150 7.91 -3.93 -16.58
N ASN A 151 6.93 -3.76 -17.46
CA ASN A 151 6.79 -2.67 -18.42
C ASN A 151 5.42 -2.01 -18.31
N GLU A 152 5.18 -0.92 -19.05
CA GLU A 152 3.98 -0.09 -18.93
C GLU A 152 2.67 -0.81 -19.31
N ASP A 153 2.76 -1.88 -20.11
CA ASP A 153 1.62 -2.71 -20.52
C ASP A 153 1.29 -3.82 -19.52
N SER A 154 2.16 -4.04 -18.53
CA SER A 154 2.00 -5.11 -17.55
C SER A 154 0.76 -4.90 -16.67
N GLN A 155 0.19 -6.01 -16.22
CA GLN A 155 -1.03 -6.09 -15.42
C GLN A 155 -0.74 -6.69 -14.04
N VAL A 156 -1.73 -6.62 -13.15
CA VAL A 156 -1.63 -7.19 -11.79
C VAL A 156 -1.29 -8.68 -11.83
N SER A 157 -1.87 -9.42 -12.78
CA SER A 157 -1.57 -10.83 -13.02
C SER A 157 -0.09 -11.09 -13.26
N ASP A 158 0.62 -10.21 -13.98
CA ASP A 158 2.04 -10.36 -14.24
C ASP A 158 2.85 -10.30 -12.95
N ILE A 159 2.49 -9.41 -12.01
CA ILE A 159 3.09 -9.37 -10.67
C ILE A 159 2.82 -10.69 -9.93
N LEU A 160 1.58 -11.18 -9.98
CA LEU A 160 1.18 -12.43 -9.32
C LEU A 160 1.94 -13.65 -9.86
N GLN A 161 2.28 -13.67 -11.15
CA GLN A 161 3.10 -14.74 -11.73
C GLN A 161 4.48 -14.84 -11.08
N TYR A 162 5.10 -13.72 -10.65
CA TYR A 162 6.36 -13.78 -9.90
C TYR A 162 6.18 -14.43 -8.52
N TYR A 163 5.07 -14.17 -7.84
CA TYR A 163 4.74 -14.88 -6.61
C TYR A 163 4.53 -16.37 -6.87
N TYR A 164 3.71 -16.73 -7.86
CA TYR A 164 3.42 -18.13 -8.17
C TYR A 164 4.67 -18.92 -8.60
N ARG A 165 5.56 -18.34 -9.41
CA ARG A 165 6.85 -18.96 -9.74
C ARG A 165 7.68 -19.24 -8.49
N TYR A 166 7.81 -18.25 -7.60
CA TYR A 166 8.53 -18.43 -6.34
C TYR A 166 7.92 -19.54 -5.49
N LEU A 167 6.60 -19.58 -5.33
CA LEU A 167 5.92 -20.58 -4.50
C LEU A 167 5.97 -22.00 -5.05
N ASN A 168 6.08 -22.15 -6.37
CA ASN A 168 6.06 -23.46 -7.03
C ASN A 168 7.44 -23.93 -7.49
N ASP A 169 8.50 -23.12 -7.34
CA ASP A 169 9.85 -23.56 -7.65
C ASP A 169 10.31 -24.61 -6.64
N LYS A 170 10.56 -25.82 -7.14
CA LYS A 170 11.04 -26.97 -6.35
C LYS A 170 12.33 -26.66 -5.59
N LYS A 171 13.14 -25.69 -6.04
CA LYS A 171 14.36 -25.24 -5.35
C LYS A 171 14.08 -24.55 -4.01
N ASN A 172 12.85 -24.08 -3.78
CA ASN A 172 12.45 -23.49 -2.50
C ASN A 172 12.08 -24.52 -1.41
N GLY A 173 12.13 -25.82 -1.76
CA GLY A 173 11.91 -26.96 -0.86
C GLY A 173 10.45 -27.14 -0.43
N GLU A 174 10.17 -28.21 0.33
CA GLU A 174 8.88 -28.45 1.01
C GLU A 174 8.64 -27.47 2.17
N LYS A 175 8.88 -26.17 1.96
CA LYS A 175 8.55 -25.16 2.96
C LYS A 175 7.05 -24.97 2.93
N SER A 176 6.36 -25.65 3.85
CA SER A 176 4.92 -25.58 4.13
C SER A 176 4.39 -24.17 4.49
N MET A 177 5.23 -23.14 4.44
CA MET A 177 4.90 -21.77 4.83
C MET A 177 5.34 -20.77 3.77
N PHE A 178 4.41 -19.91 3.38
CA PHE A 178 4.62 -18.75 2.52
C PHE A 178 5.66 -17.79 3.14
N TYR A 179 6.94 -18.02 2.86
CA TYR A 179 8.04 -17.26 3.45
C TYR A 179 8.45 -16.09 2.55
N MET A 180 7.93 -14.90 2.85
CA MET A 180 8.17 -13.69 2.04
C MET A 180 9.60 -13.17 2.08
N ASN A 181 10.41 -13.56 3.06
CA ASN A 181 11.80 -13.12 3.09
C ASN A 181 12.68 -13.82 2.04
N GLY A 182 12.28 -15.01 1.58
CA GLY A 182 13.01 -15.77 0.56
C GLY A 182 12.83 -15.19 -0.84
N ILE A 183 11.68 -14.56 -1.14
CA ILE A 183 11.40 -13.99 -2.47
C ILE A 183 12.38 -12.87 -2.83
N TYR A 184 12.89 -12.13 -1.84
CA TYR A 184 13.90 -11.11 -2.07
C TYR A 184 15.20 -11.74 -2.59
N ILE A 185 15.64 -12.85 -1.99
CA ILE A 185 16.86 -13.53 -2.42
C ILE A 185 16.62 -14.18 -3.79
N TYR A 186 15.47 -14.83 -3.97
CA TYR A 186 15.11 -15.55 -5.20
C TYR A 186 15.17 -14.65 -6.45
N TYR A 187 14.69 -13.42 -6.36
CA TYR A 187 14.69 -12.44 -7.46
C TYR A 187 15.81 -11.40 -7.39
N ASP A 188 16.78 -11.57 -6.49
CA ASP A 188 17.87 -10.61 -6.28
C ASP A 188 17.33 -9.18 -6.04
N LEU A 189 16.39 -9.06 -5.11
CA LEU A 189 15.78 -7.80 -4.69
C LEU A 189 16.43 -7.35 -3.37
N GLU A 190 16.71 -6.05 -3.26
CA GLU A 190 17.12 -5.46 -1.98
C GLU A 190 16.10 -5.83 -0.90
N LYS A 191 16.54 -6.25 0.30
CA LYS A 191 15.61 -6.53 1.40
C LYS A 191 14.96 -5.26 1.92
N ILE A 192 13.74 -5.42 2.43
CA ILE A 192 13.05 -4.33 3.12
C ILE A 192 13.86 -3.84 4.34
N PRO A 193 14.02 -2.53 4.55
CA PRO A 193 14.70 -2.03 5.75
C PRO A 193 13.90 -2.39 7.02
N LYS A 194 14.52 -3.08 7.98
CA LYS A 194 13.86 -3.54 9.22
C LYS A 194 13.16 -2.41 9.98
N ASN A 195 13.86 -1.30 10.20
CA ASN A 195 13.31 -0.15 10.93
C ASN A 195 12.06 0.43 10.26
N TRP A 196 11.98 0.36 8.92
CA TRP A 196 10.81 0.81 8.17
C TRP A 196 9.66 -0.18 8.32
N LEU A 197 9.94 -1.48 8.18
CA LEU A 197 8.95 -2.54 8.35
C LEU A 197 8.33 -2.47 9.75
N ASP A 198 9.17 -2.39 10.79
CA ASP A 198 8.73 -2.31 12.18
C ASP A 198 7.82 -1.08 12.40
N TYR A 199 8.17 0.07 11.80
CA TYR A 199 7.33 1.26 11.89
C TYR A 199 5.96 1.06 11.21
N CYS A 200 5.95 0.55 9.98
CA CYS A 200 4.73 0.29 9.22
C CYS A 200 3.81 -0.71 9.92
N VAL A 201 4.38 -1.74 10.54
CA VAL A 201 3.63 -2.76 11.27
C VAL A 201 3.09 -2.20 12.58
N ASN A 202 3.95 -1.61 13.41
CA ASN A 202 3.58 -1.11 14.73
C ASN A 202 2.59 0.07 14.68
N LYS A 203 2.64 0.89 13.63
CA LYS A 203 1.72 2.01 13.44
C LYS A 203 0.53 1.68 12.54
N ASN A 204 0.50 0.48 11.95
CA ASN A 204 -0.51 0.07 10.98
C ASN A 204 -0.65 1.07 9.82
N VAL A 205 0.46 1.36 9.12
CA VAL A 205 0.54 2.38 8.06
C VAL A 205 1.35 1.91 6.85
N ILE A 206 1.10 2.53 5.71
CA ILE A 206 1.88 2.41 4.46
C ILE A 206 2.62 3.74 4.21
N ILE A 207 3.87 3.71 3.73
CA ILE A 207 4.73 4.91 3.55
C ILE A 207 5.47 4.88 2.21
#